data_AF-A0A2M8NF23-F1
#
_entry.id   AF-A0A2M8NF23-F1
#
_cell.length_a   1.000
_cell.length_b   1.000
_cell.length_c   1.000
_cell.angle_alpha   90.00
_cell.angle_beta   90.00
_cell.angle_gamma   90.00
#
_symmetry.space_group_name_H-M   'P 1'
#
loop_
_entity.id
_entity.type
_entity.pdbx_description
1 polymer ?
#
loop_
_entity_poly.entity_id
_entity_poly.type
_entity_poly.pdbx_seq_one_letter_code
_entity_poly.pdbx_strand_id
1 'polypeptide(L)'
;SAAISAARALDIPIEFIQRGIKRVNAISGRLERVDAGQDYLALVDFAHTPNALKNVLEAARMLITGGGRVIVVFGCAGLRDVEKRRMMPQIAIQLADVAVFTAEDPRTESLDEILTMMAESAVQAGGVEGIHFHRVPD
;
A
#
# COMPACT_ATOMS: atom_id res chain seq x y z
N SER A 1 -0.25 17.81 9.43
CA SER A 1 -0.97 18.92 10.09
C SER A 1 -1.38 18.56 11.53
N ALA A 2 -1.99 17.41 11.80
CA ALA A 2 -2.44 17.02 13.15
C ALA A 2 -1.37 17.12 14.26
N ALA A 3 -0.15 16.59 14.03
CA ALA A 3 0.93 16.66 15.02
C ALA A 3 1.35 18.12 15.34
N ILE A 4 1.34 19.00 14.33
CA ILE A 4 1.61 20.43 14.52
C ILE A 4 0.48 21.07 15.33
N SER A 5 -0.78 20.80 14.99
CA SER A 5 -1.93 21.34 15.71
C SER A 5 -1.97 20.91 17.17
N ALA A 6 -1.69 19.63 17.44
CA ALA A 6 -1.59 19.10 18.80
C ALA A 6 -0.45 19.77 19.58
N ALA A 7 0.74 19.88 18.98
CA ALA A 7 1.86 20.57 19.62
C ALA A 7 1.56 22.04 19.91
N ARG A 8 0.86 22.74 19.01
CA ARG A 8 0.41 24.12 19.24
C ARG A 8 -0.64 24.21 20.35
N ALA A 9 -1.56 23.24 20.44
CA ALA A 9 -2.55 23.21 21.52
C ALA A 9 -1.94 22.92 22.90
N LEU A 10 -0.72 22.39 22.93
CA LEU A 10 0.10 22.18 24.13
C LEU A 10 1.10 23.33 24.36
N ASP A 11 0.92 24.47 23.68
CA ASP A 11 1.79 25.66 23.77
C ASP A 11 3.28 25.39 23.51
N ILE A 12 3.60 24.38 22.70
CA ILE A 12 4.98 24.11 22.30
C ILE A 12 5.44 25.21 21.33
N PRO A 13 6.56 25.91 21.60
CA PRO A 13 7.03 26.98 20.72
C PRO A 13 7.34 26.47 19.31
N ILE A 14 7.04 27.30 18.30
CA ILE A 14 7.11 26.90 16.88
C ILE A 14 8.50 26.44 16.46
N GLU A 15 9.57 27.02 17.03
CA GLU A 15 10.95 26.60 16.80
C GLU A 15 11.24 25.17 17.27
N PHE A 16 10.59 24.68 18.33
CA PHE A 16 10.71 23.28 18.75
C PHE A 16 9.92 22.36 17.81
N ILE A 17 8.73 22.76 17.38
CA ILE A 17 7.91 22.00 16.42
C ILE A 17 8.68 21.82 15.10
N GLN A 18 9.23 22.91 14.56
CA GLN A 18 10.01 22.88 13.32
C GLN A 18 11.25 21.98 13.44
N ARG A 19 11.99 22.09 14.55
CA ARG A 19 13.16 21.23 14.80
C ARG A 19 12.77 19.76 14.93
N GLY A 20 11.66 19.47 15.61
CA GLY A 20 11.11 18.12 15.74
C GLY A 20 10.81 17.51 14.38
N ILE A 21 10.02 18.20 13.56
CA ILE A 21 9.64 17.74 12.21
C ILE A 21 10.87 17.48 11.34
N LYS A 22 11.86 18.39 11.35
CA LYS A 22 13.10 18.21 10.57
C LYS A 22 13.92 16.99 10.99
N ARG A 23 13.74 16.50 12.21
CA ARG A 23 14.46 15.34 12.76
C ARG A 23 13.70 14.03 12.60
N VAL A 24 12.42 14.07 12.21
CA VAL A 24 11.66 12.86 11.94
C VAL A 24 12.20 12.22 10.68
N ASN A 25 12.81 11.04 10.84
CA ASN A 25 13.19 10.17 9.74
C ASN A 25 11.99 9.33 9.28
N ALA A 26 12.20 8.43 8.32
CA ALA A 26 11.20 7.46 7.91
C ALA A 26 10.60 6.73 9.13
N ILE A 27 9.28 6.63 9.16
CA ILE A 27 8.56 5.82 10.15
C ILE A 27 8.49 4.42 9.58
N SER A 28 8.93 3.43 10.36
CA SER A 28 8.93 2.05 9.88
C SER A 28 7.52 1.61 9.45
N GLY A 29 7.42 1.04 8.24
CA GLY A 29 6.16 0.62 7.62
C GLY A 29 5.19 1.76 7.28
N ARG A 30 5.65 2.99 7.06
CA ARG A 30 4.84 4.11 6.54
C ARG A 30 5.55 4.81 5.39
N LEU A 31 5.26 4.37 4.16
CA LEU A 31 6.00 4.73 2.94
C LEU A 31 7.53 4.70 3.18
N GLU A 32 7.99 3.67 3.89
CA GLU A 32 9.38 3.48 4.25
C GLU A 32 10.19 3.14 2.99
N ARG A 33 11.16 3.99 2.65
CA ARG A 33 12.01 3.75 1.48
C ARG A 33 13.02 2.65 1.77
N VAL A 34 13.06 1.65 0.90
CA VAL A 34 14.05 0.58 0.90
C VAL A 34 15.08 0.86 -0.19
N ASP A 35 16.36 0.85 0.18
CA ASP A 35 17.49 1.04 -0.74
C ASP A 35 18.49 -0.09 -0.56
N ALA A 36 18.56 -0.96 -1.57
CA ALA A 36 19.50 -2.07 -1.69
C ALA A 36 20.40 -1.89 -2.93
N GLY A 37 20.55 -0.66 -3.44
CA GLY A 37 21.33 -0.34 -4.63
C GLY A 37 20.59 -0.52 -5.95
N GLN A 38 19.26 -0.73 -5.92
CA GLN A 38 18.43 -0.81 -7.11
C GLN A 38 18.19 0.58 -7.75
N ASP A 39 17.83 0.59 -9.03
CA ASP A 39 17.58 1.79 -9.84
C ASP A 39 16.12 2.29 -9.81
N TYR A 40 15.30 1.72 -8.92
CA TYR A 40 13.90 2.10 -8.73
C TYR A 40 13.57 2.45 -7.27
N LEU A 41 12.47 3.17 -7.08
CA LEU A 41 11.92 3.49 -5.76
C LEU A 41 11.15 2.28 -5.21
N ALA A 42 11.64 1.70 -4.12
CA ALA A 42 10.94 0.69 -3.34
C ALA A 42 10.40 1.29 -2.04
N LEU A 43 9.12 1.08 -1.76
CA LEU A 43 8.43 1.59 -0.57
C LEU A 43 7.71 0.45 0.16
N VAL A 44 7.80 0.43 1.48
CA VAL A 44 7.06 -0.48 2.36
C VAL A 44 6.04 0.29 3.18
N ASP A 45 4.78 -0.14 3.15
CA ASP A 45 3.69 0.46 3.92
C ASP A 45 2.79 -0.63 4.56
N PHE A 46 2.25 -0.34 5.74
CA PHE A 46 1.36 -1.23 6.49
C PHE A 46 -0.11 -1.18 6.02
N ALA A 47 -0.41 -0.52 4.90
CA ALA A 47 -1.75 -0.39 4.36
C ALA A 47 -2.45 -1.75 4.15
N HIS A 48 -3.34 -2.11 5.08
CA HIS A 48 -4.15 -3.33 5.07
C HIS A 48 -5.65 -3.03 5.04
N THR A 49 -6.02 -1.84 4.54
CA THR A 49 -7.40 -1.42 4.33
C THR A 49 -7.54 -0.80 2.93
N PRO A 50 -8.74 -0.85 2.32
CA PRO A 50 -8.97 -0.28 0.98
C PRO A 50 -8.56 1.19 0.89
N ASN A 51 -8.98 2.01 1.86
CA ASN A 51 -8.65 3.44 1.88
C ASN A 51 -7.15 3.70 2.09
N ALA A 52 -6.47 2.91 2.93
CA ALA A 52 -5.03 3.05 3.11
C ALA A 52 -4.27 2.68 1.83
N LEU A 53 -4.66 1.58 1.17
CA LEU A 53 -4.06 1.16 -0.10
C LEU A 53 -4.22 2.24 -1.18
N LYS A 54 -5.42 2.79 -1.32
CA LYS A 54 -5.69 3.91 -2.23
C LYS A 54 -4.73 5.09 -1.97
N ASN A 55 -4.65 5.55 -0.72
CA ASN A 55 -3.79 6.68 -0.36
C ASN A 55 -2.30 6.40 -0.65
N VAL A 56 -1.84 5.18 -0.40
CA VAL A 56 -0.46 4.75 -0.71
C VAL A 56 -0.20 4.77 -2.21
N LEU A 57 -1.13 4.25 -3.03
CA LEU A 57 -0.98 4.23 -4.49
C LEU A 57 -1.01 5.64 -5.10
N GLU A 58 -1.90 6.51 -4.61
CA GLU A 58 -1.95 7.92 -5.02
C GLU A 58 -0.66 8.65 -4.64
N ALA A 59 -0.15 8.44 -3.42
CA ALA A 59 1.12 9.01 -2.98
C ALA A 59 2.30 8.49 -3.82
N ALA A 60 2.35 7.18 -4.08
CA ALA A 60 3.39 6.57 -4.92
C ALA A 60 3.37 7.16 -6.34
N ARG A 61 2.18 7.37 -6.92
CA ARG A 61 2.04 7.99 -8.24
C ARG A 61 2.58 9.42 -8.27
N MET A 62 2.39 10.21 -7.21
CA MET A 62 2.92 11.57 -7.11
C MET A 62 4.45 11.63 -7.00
N LEU A 63 5.09 10.55 -6.52
CA LEU A 63 6.55 10.45 -6.40
C LEU A 63 7.24 10.07 -7.71
N ILE A 64 6.50 9.50 -8.66
CA ILE A 64 7.03 9.07 -9.94
C ILE A 64 7.21 10.28 -10.87
N THR A 65 8.36 10.34 -11.51
CA THR A 65 8.67 11.31 -12.58
C THR A 65 8.89 10.56 -13.90
N GLY A 66 8.71 11.25 -15.03
CA GLY A 66 9.11 10.71 -16.35
C GLY A 66 8.29 9.51 -16.88
N GLY A 67 7.09 9.26 -16.35
CA GLY A 67 6.21 8.18 -16.85
C GLY A 67 6.56 6.78 -16.34
N GLY A 68 7.23 6.67 -15.18
CA GLY A 68 7.48 5.38 -14.53
C GLY A 68 6.20 4.63 -14.14
N ARG A 69 6.34 3.32 -13.89
CA ARG A 69 5.24 2.44 -13.49
C ARG A 69 5.11 2.34 -11.96
N VAL A 70 3.87 2.29 -11.46
CA VAL A 70 3.54 1.88 -10.09
C VAL A 70 3.25 0.38 -10.10
N ILE A 71 4.02 -0.37 -9.31
CA ILE A 71 3.79 -1.78 -9.07
C ILE A 71 3.46 -1.94 -7.59
N VAL A 72 2.42 -2.71 -7.27
CA VAL A 72 2.01 -2.98 -5.90
C VAL A 72 1.98 -4.48 -5.61
N VAL A 73 2.51 -4.87 -4.46
CA VAL A 73 2.53 -6.26 -3.97
C VAL A 73 1.78 -6.30 -2.65
N PHE A 74 0.73 -7.10 -2.55
CA PHE A 74 -0.04 -7.25 -1.30
C PHE A 74 -0.86 -8.55 -1.26
N GLY A 75 -1.26 -8.93 -0.05
CA GLY A 75 -2.20 -10.02 0.20
C GLY A 75 -3.40 -9.55 1.03
N CYS A 76 -4.22 -10.50 1.48
CA CYS A 76 -5.29 -10.26 2.44
C CYS A 76 -5.32 -11.40 3.47
N ALA A 77 -5.35 -11.05 4.75
CA ALA A 77 -5.38 -12.05 5.81
C ALA A 77 -6.68 -12.91 5.84
N GLY A 78 -6.54 -14.15 6.29
CA GLY A 78 -7.64 -15.05 6.63
C GLY A 78 -8.41 -14.61 7.88
N LEU A 79 -9.61 -15.14 8.11
CA LEU A 79 -10.53 -14.97 9.25
C LEU A 79 -10.90 -13.53 9.61
N ARG A 80 -10.65 -12.56 8.73
CA ARG A 80 -10.95 -11.13 8.95
C ARG A 80 -11.46 -10.48 7.67
N ASP A 81 -12.33 -9.48 7.83
CA ASP A 81 -12.78 -8.50 6.83
C ASP A 81 -12.72 -8.98 5.37
N VAL A 82 -13.49 -10.03 5.05
CA VAL A 82 -13.51 -10.69 3.72
C VAL A 82 -13.78 -9.68 2.59
N GLU A 83 -14.56 -8.64 2.84
CA GLU A 83 -14.84 -7.58 1.87
C GLU A 83 -13.58 -6.85 1.36
N LYS A 84 -12.50 -6.80 2.15
CA LYS A 84 -11.23 -6.22 1.70
C LYS A 84 -10.61 -6.99 0.53
N ARG A 85 -10.83 -8.31 0.47
CA ARG A 85 -10.38 -9.18 -0.63
C ARG A 85 -11.02 -8.81 -1.96
N ARG A 86 -12.16 -8.10 -1.94
CA ARG A 86 -12.79 -7.56 -3.15
C ARG A 86 -12.34 -6.12 -3.41
N MET A 87 -12.46 -5.26 -2.41
CA MET A 87 -12.20 -3.82 -2.59
C MET A 87 -10.74 -3.48 -2.89
N MET A 88 -9.77 -4.16 -2.27
CA MET A 88 -8.36 -3.85 -2.45
C MET A 88 -7.85 -4.19 -3.87
N PRO A 89 -8.16 -5.37 -4.45
CA PRO A 89 -7.86 -5.64 -5.85
C PRO A 89 -8.48 -4.65 -6.83
N GLN A 90 -9.74 -4.25 -6.63
CA GLN A 90 -10.40 -3.25 -7.49
C GLN A 90 -9.63 -1.92 -7.48
N ILE A 91 -9.21 -1.45 -6.31
CA ILE A 91 -8.40 -0.24 -6.15
C ILE A 91 -7.04 -0.40 -6.83
N ALA A 92 -6.39 -1.56 -6.65
CA ALA A 92 -5.09 -1.83 -7.25
C ALA A 92 -5.16 -1.78 -8.78
N ILE A 93 -6.17 -2.39 -9.39
CA ILE A 93 -6.39 -2.36 -10.85
C ILE A 93 -6.63 -0.93 -11.36
N GLN A 94 -7.24 -0.06 -10.57
CA GLN A 94 -7.53 1.32 -11.00
C GLN A 94 -6.32 2.26 -10.89
N LEU A 95 -5.40 2.02 -9.95
CA LEU A 95 -4.37 3.00 -9.57
C LEU A 95 -2.94 2.55 -9.85
N ALA A 96 -2.69 1.23 -9.85
CA ALA A 96 -1.39 0.66 -10.18
C ALA A 96 -1.34 0.26 -11.66
N ASP A 97 -0.13 0.23 -12.22
CA ASP A 97 0.09 -0.31 -13.57
C ASP A 97 0.15 -1.84 -13.54
N VAL A 98 0.66 -2.41 -12.44
CA VAL A 98 0.68 -3.85 -12.18
C VAL A 98 0.41 -4.13 -10.70
N ALA A 99 -0.44 -5.11 -10.41
CA ALA A 99 -0.65 -5.64 -9.08
C ALA A 99 -0.13 -7.08 -8.94
N VAL A 100 0.48 -7.41 -7.81
CA VAL A 100 0.89 -8.78 -7.46
C VAL A 100 0.14 -9.16 -6.20
N PHE A 101 -0.74 -10.16 -6.31
CA PHE A 101 -1.45 -10.75 -5.19
C PHE A 101 -0.65 -11.92 -4.66
N THR A 102 -0.33 -11.89 -3.37
CA THR A 102 0.51 -12.89 -2.72
C THR A 102 0.02 -13.23 -1.31
N ALA A 103 0.75 -14.09 -0.61
CA ALA A 103 0.47 -14.44 0.77
C ALA A 103 0.59 -13.21 1.69
N GLU A 104 -0.40 -13.04 2.57
CA GLU A 104 -0.25 -12.30 3.82
C GLU A 104 -0.26 -13.34 4.95
N ASP A 105 -1.22 -13.29 5.87
CA ASP A 105 -1.45 -14.30 6.91
C ASP A 105 -2.77 -15.06 6.59
N PRO A 106 -2.75 -16.21 5.89
CA PRO A 106 -3.97 -16.95 5.56
C PRO A 106 -4.65 -17.57 6.79
N ARG A 107 -3.96 -17.61 7.94
CA ARG A 107 -4.42 -18.29 9.16
C ARG A 107 -4.79 -19.75 8.88
N THR A 108 -6.06 -20.07 9.01
CA THR A 108 -6.62 -21.41 8.77
C THR A 108 -7.42 -21.48 7.48
N GLU A 109 -7.52 -20.37 6.72
CA GLU A 109 -8.16 -20.36 5.40
C GLU A 109 -7.19 -20.81 4.32
N SER A 110 -7.72 -21.28 3.19
CA SER A 110 -6.92 -21.61 2.03
C SER A 110 -6.37 -20.33 1.38
N LEU A 111 -5.05 -20.25 1.21
CA LEU A 111 -4.41 -19.16 0.48
C LEU A 111 -4.95 -19.09 -0.96
N ASP A 112 -5.14 -20.24 -1.61
CA ASP A 112 -5.66 -20.32 -2.97
C ASP A 112 -7.08 -19.75 -3.07
N GLU A 113 -7.93 -19.97 -2.06
CA GLU A 113 -9.29 -19.40 -2.03
C GLU A 113 -9.25 -17.87 -1.86
N ILE A 114 -8.36 -17.38 -0.99
CA ILE A 114 -8.15 -15.93 -0.80
C ILE A 114 -7.67 -15.30 -2.12
N LEU A 115 -6.63 -15.85 -2.74
CA LEU A 115 -6.07 -15.34 -3.99
C LEU A 115 -7.05 -15.46 -5.15
N THR A 116 -7.87 -16.50 -5.19
CA THR A 116 -8.94 -16.65 -6.20
C THR A 116 -9.98 -15.56 -6.06
N MET A 117 -10.47 -15.28 -4.84
CA MET A 117 -11.42 -14.19 -4.61
C MET A 117 -10.84 -12.82 -5.00
N MET A 118 -9.56 -12.60 -4.70
CA MET A 118 -8.87 -11.38 -5.09
C MET A 118 -8.77 -11.24 -6.62
N ALA A 119 -8.38 -12.31 -7.31
CA ALA A 119 -8.28 -12.34 -8.76
C ALA A 119 -9.64 -12.13 -9.46
N GLU A 120 -10.70 -12.78 -8.98
CA GLU A 120 -12.06 -12.58 -9.49
C GLU A 120 -12.48 -11.11 -9.38
N SER A 121 -12.17 -10.46 -8.26
CA SER A 121 -12.49 -9.05 -8.06
C SER A 121 -11.65 -8.12 -8.94
N ALA A 122 -10.39 -8.46 -9.18
CA ALA A 122 -9.54 -7.74 -10.14
C ALA A 122 -10.09 -7.85 -11.56
N VAL A 123 -10.55 -9.05 -11.98
CA VAL A 123 -11.19 -9.26 -13.29
C VAL A 123 -12.48 -8.45 -13.41
N GLN A 124 -13.31 -8.41 -12.36
CA GLN A 124 -14.52 -7.58 -12.34
C GLN A 124 -14.21 -6.08 -12.48
N ALA A 125 -13.03 -5.63 -12.06
CA ALA A 125 -12.56 -4.25 -12.25
C ALA A 125 -11.96 -3.99 -13.65
N GLY A 126 -11.94 -4.98 -14.54
CA GLY A 126 -11.33 -4.89 -15.87
C GLY A 126 -9.85 -5.32 -15.92
N GLY A 127 -9.33 -5.88 -14.83
CA GLY A 127 -7.99 -6.47 -14.78
C GLY A 127 -7.90 -7.72 -15.65
N VAL A 128 -6.72 -7.97 -16.20
CA VAL A 128 -6.42 -9.19 -16.96
C VAL A 128 -5.24 -9.86 -16.28
N GLU A 129 -5.42 -11.11 -15.85
CA GLU A 129 -4.37 -11.88 -15.21
C GLU A 129 -3.22 -12.11 -16.21
N GLY A 130 -1.98 -11.93 -15.76
CA GLY A 130 -0.79 -11.97 -16.60
C GLY A 130 -0.44 -10.66 -17.30
N ILE A 131 -1.30 -9.64 -17.22
CA ILE A 131 -1.05 -8.31 -17.80
C ILE A 131 -1.13 -7.23 -16.73
N HIS A 132 -2.30 -7.08 -16.11
CA HIS A 132 -2.58 -6.03 -15.11
C HIS A 132 -2.36 -6.54 -13.69
N PHE A 133 -2.52 -7.85 -13.48
CA PHE A 133 -2.21 -8.46 -12.18
C PHE A 133 -1.65 -9.87 -12.31
N HIS A 134 -0.95 -10.32 -11.28
CA HIS A 134 -0.39 -11.67 -11.16
C HIS A 134 -0.71 -12.24 -9.78
N ARG A 135 -0.91 -13.55 -9.69
CA ARG A 135 -0.92 -14.29 -8.42
C ARG A 135 0.43 -14.97 -8.21
N VAL A 136 1.04 -14.75 -7.05
CA VAL A 136 2.29 -15.39 -6.62
C VAL A 136 2.05 -15.97 -5.23
N PRO A 137 1.56 -17.23 -5.13
CA PRO A 137 1.47 -17.92 -3.85
C PRO A 137 2.91 -18.28 -3.44
N ASP A 138 3.47 -17.49 -2.53
CA ASP A 138 4.81 -17.73 -1.97
C ASP A 138 4.81 -18.99 -1.06
#